data_AF-A0A948AL90-F1
#
_entry.id   AF-A0A948AL90-F1
#
_cell.length_a   1.000
_cell.length_b   1.000
_cell.length_c   1.000
_cell.angle_alpha   90.00
_cell.angle_beta   90.00
_cell.angle_gamma   90.00
#
_symmetry.space_group_name_H-M   'P 1'
#
loop_
_entity.id
_entity.type
_entity.pdbx_description
1 polymer ?
#
loop_
_entity_poly.entity_id
_entity_poly.type
_entity_poly.pdbx_seq_one_letter_code
_entity_poly.pdbx_strand_id
1 'polypeptide(L)'
;MALLYLGSAGIFACRHCYKLAYACQRETADDRAMRRADAIRRRLGWDAGIANPEGDKPKGMHWRTFEQLKARHDYFAAVSWTGLAQRMGLIQRRLEGIRSDLHGKG
;
A
#
# COMPACT_ATOMS: atom_id res chain seq x y z
N MET A 1 -30.03 -3.48 9.31
CA MET A 1 -29.67 -3.61 7.88
C MET A 1 -28.50 -4.59 7.78
N ALA A 2 -28.73 -5.81 7.29
CA ALA A 2 -27.68 -6.81 7.12
C ALA A 2 -27.15 -6.78 5.68
N LEU A 3 -25.85 -6.59 5.50
CA LEU A 3 -25.19 -6.61 4.19
C LEU A 3 -24.85 -8.06 3.81
N LEU A 4 -25.39 -8.52 2.68
CA LEU A 4 -25.08 -9.81 2.06
C LEU A 4 -24.17 -9.60 0.85
N TYR A 5 -23.23 -10.52 0.65
CA TYR A 5 -22.25 -10.49 -0.44
C TYR A 5 -22.58 -11.63 -1.41
N LEU A 6 -22.46 -11.38 -2.72
CA LEU A 6 -22.61 -12.42 -3.75
C LEU A 6 -21.25 -13.09 -3.98
N GLY A 7 -21.16 -14.40 -3.72
CA GLY A 7 -19.94 -15.18 -3.96
C GLY A 7 -19.83 -15.70 -5.40
N SER A 8 -18.67 -16.26 -5.75
CA SER A 8 -18.39 -16.82 -7.09
C SER A 8 -19.30 -17.99 -7.50
N ALA A 9 -19.95 -18.63 -6.51
CA ALA A 9 -20.94 -19.69 -6.73
C ALA A 9 -22.39 -19.17 -6.85
N GLY A 10 -22.62 -17.84 -6.90
CA GLY A 10 -23.96 -17.25 -7.04
C GLY A 10 -24.79 -17.24 -5.75
N ILE A 11 -24.20 -17.57 -4.61
CA ILE A 11 -24.88 -17.62 -3.31
C ILE A 11 -24.72 -16.26 -2.61
N PHE A 12 -25.77 -15.80 -1.92
CA PHE A 12 -25.68 -14.64 -1.03
C PHE A 12 -25.34 -15.10 0.39
N ALA A 13 -24.19 -14.67 0.91
CA ALA A 13 -23.80 -14.98 2.28
C ALA A 13 -23.18 -13.79 2.98
N CYS A 14 -23.13 -13.84 4.32
CA CYS A 14 -22.52 -12.77 5.10
C CYS A 14 -20.98 -12.83 4.99
N ARG A 15 -20.34 -11.72 5.35
CA ARG A 15 -18.87 -11.57 5.38
C ARG A 15 -18.16 -12.68 6.17
N HIS A 16 -18.76 -13.15 7.26
CA HIS A 16 -18.22 -14.23 8.09
C HIS A 16 -18.25 -15.58 7.37
N CYS A 17 -19.37 -15.90 6.71
CA CYS A 17 -19.52 -17.13 5.93
C CYS A 17 -18.52 -17.21 4.78
N TYR A 18 -18.19 -16.08 4.14
CA TYR A 18 -17.16 -16.02 3.11
C TYR A 18 -15.74 -15.80 3.62
N LYS A 19 -15.52 -15.73 4.94
CA LYS A 19 -14.21 -15.40 5.54
C LYS A 19 -13.57 -14.16 4.89
N LEU A 20 -14.39 -13.17 4.51
CA LEU A 20 -13.89 -11.96 3.88
C LEU A 20 -13.20 -11.11 4.95
N ALA A 21 -11.88 -10.93 4.82
CA ALA A 21 -11.11 -10.03 5.67
C ALA A 21 -11.52 -8.57 5.44
N TYR A 22 -11.62 -7.76 6.49
CA TYR A 22 -11.85 -6.31 6.33
C TYR A 22 -10.65 -5.69 5.60
N ALA A 23 -10.87 -4.63 4.81
CA ALA A 23 -9.77 -3.93 4.16
C ALA A 23 -8.71 -3.45 5.18
N CYS A 24 -9.15 -3.04 6.37
CA CYS A 24 -8.27 -2.70 7.49
C CYS A 24 -7.50 -3.91 8.09
N GLN A 25 -8.00 -5.14 7.96
CA GLN A 25 -7.29 -6.36 8.37
C GLN A 25 -6.27 -6.83 7.33
N ARG A 26 -6.42 -6.39 6.07
CA ARG A 26 -5.44 -6.59 5.00
C ARG A 26 -4.40 -5.48 4.91
N GLU A 27 -4.52 -4.45 5.73
CA GLU A 27 -3.63 -3.31 5.71
C GLU A 27 -2.28 -3.73 6.31
N THR A 28 -1.35 -4.03 5.42
CA THR A 28 -0.01 -4.47 5.80
C THR A 28 0.77 -3.31 6.41
N ALA A 29 1.89 -3.60 7.07
CA ALA A 29 2.72 -2.56 7.68
C ALA A 29 3.18 -1.52 6.65
N ASP A 30 3.47 -1.94 5.41
CA ASP A 30 3.82 -1.09 4.28
C ASP A 30 2.68 -0.21 3.77
N ASP A 31 1.44 -0.72 3.71
CA ASP A 31 0.28 0.08 3.31
C ASP A 31 0.02 1.18 4.36
N ARG A 32 0.15 0.85 5.66
CA ARG A 32 0.06 1.84 6.75
C ARG A 32 1.19 2.85 6.70
N ALA A 33 2.41 2.43 6.39
CA ALA A 33 3.55 3.32 6.25
C ALA A 33 3.35 4.29 5.07
N MET A 34 2.88 3.80 3.91
CA MET A 34 2.54 4.62 2.75
C MET A 34 1.57 5.73 3.12
N ARG A 35 0.45 5.40 3.79
CA ARG A 35 -0.55 6.39 4.21
C ARG A 35 0.02 7.45 5.16
N ARG A 36 0.95 7.07 6.04
CA ARG A 36 1.61 8.01 6.96
C ARG A 36 2.59 8.93 6.22
N ALA A 37 3.35 8.40 5.27
CA ALA A 37 4.18 9.20 4.39
C ALA A 37 3.32 10.21 3.61
N ASP A 38 2.22 9.78 3.01
CA ASP A 38 1.31 10.66 2.26
C ASP A 38 0.66 11.73 3.13
N ALA A 39 0.34 11.43 4.40
CA ALA A 39 -0.15 12.43 5.33
C ALA A 39 0.88 13.54 5.57
N ILE A 40 2.16 13.20 5.61
CA ILE A 40 3.26 14.18 5.72
C ILE A 40 3.42 14.95 4.41
N ARG A 41 3.40 14.27 3.26
CA ARG A 41 3.46 14.92 1.93
C ARG A 41 2.37 15.98 1.78
N ARG A 42 1.12 15.65 2.14
CA ARG A 42 0.02 16.63 2.18
C ARG A 42 0.29 17.81 3.10
N ARG A 43 0.87 17.58 4.29
CA ARG A 43 1.23 18.65 5.23
C ARG A 43 2.35 19.56 4.70
N LEU A 44 3.26 18.99 3.90
CA LEU A 44 4.34 19.72 3.23
C LEU A 44 3.89 20.33 1.89
N GLY A 45 2.64 20.11 1.45
CA GLY A 45 2.15 20.57 0.16
C GLY A 45 2.76 19.84 -1.04
N TRP A 46 3.30 18.64 -0.83
CA TRP A 46 3.86 17.79 -1.90
C TRP A 46 2.77 16.89 -2.50
N ASP A 47 2.94 16.51 -3.76
CA ASP A 47 2.04 15.59 -4.45
C ASP A 47 1.97 14.24 -3.74
N ALA A 48 0.79 13.61 -3.64
CA ALA A 48 0.66 12.32 -2.95
C ALA A 48 1.42 11.19 -3.67
N GLY A 49 1.89 10.19 -2.93
CA GLY A 49 2.60 9.02 -3.45
C GLY A 49 4.09 9.06 -3.12
N ILE A 50 4.58 7.99 -2.48
CA ILE A 50 6.00 7.83 -2.10
C ILE A 50 6.96 7.70 -3.29
N ALA A 51 6.43 7.44 -4.49
CA ALA A 51 7.19 7.38 -5.74
C ALA A 51 7.32 8.74 -6.43
N ASN A 52 6.55 9.75 -5.99
CA ASN A 52 6.64 11.08 -6.53
C ASN A 52 7.84 11.82 -5.92
N PRO A 53 8.48 12.73 -6.68
CA PRO A 53 9.61 13.50 -6.20
C PRO A 53 9.24 14.28 -4.93
N GLU A 54 10.24 14.55 -4.10
CA GLU A 54 10.10 15.46 -2.98
C GLU A 54 9.97 16.91 -3.48
N GLY A 55 9.26 17.73 -2.72
CA GLY A 55 9.14 19.15 -2.98
C GLY A 55 9.95 20.00 -2.00
N ASP A 56 9.84 21.31 -2.16
CA ASP A 56 10.48 22.27 -1.27
C ASP A 56 9.76 22.44 0.06
N LYS A 57 10.45 23.08 1.01
CA LYS A 57 9.89 23.48 2.30
C LYS A 57 8.81 24.56 2.10
N PRO A 58 7.59 24.39 2.65
CA PRO A 58 6.56 25.42 2.64
C PRO A 58 7.03 26.78 3.18
N LYS A 59 6.48 27.86 2.60
CA LYS A 59 6.72 29.23 3.08
C LYS A 59 6.16 29.38 4.50
N GLY A 60 6.92 30.04 5.38
CA GLY A 60 6.52 30.26 6.78
C GLY A 60 6.72 29.07 7.72
N MET A 61 7.09 27.88 7.23
CA MET A 61 7.44 26.76 8.09
C MET A 61 8.85 26.95 8.67
N HIS A 62 9.06 26.61 9.94
CA HIS A 62 10.40 26.60 10.52
C HIS A 62 11.21 25.40 10.00
N TRP A 63 12.50 25.60 9.69
CA TRP A 63 13.39 24.55 9.16
C TRP A 63 13.42 23.30 10.04
N ARG A 64 13.55 23.46 11.35
CA ARG A 64 13.47 22.34 12.31
C ARG A 64 12.18 21.51 12.18
N THR A 65 11.03 22.15 11.94
CA THR A 65 9.76 21.42 11.77
C THR A 65 9.73 20.68 10.44
N PHE A 66 10.24 21.32 9.38
CA PHE A 66 10.37 20.70 8.08
C PHE A 66 11.26 19.46 8.11
N GLU A 67 12.46 19.57 8.68
CA GLU A 67 13.41 18.47 8.80
C GLU A 67 12.84 17.30 9.60
N GLN A 68 12.13 17.59 10.71
CA GLN A 68 11.46 16.55 11.49
C GLN A 68 10.35 15.85 10.72
N LEU A 69 9.58 16.58 9.90
CA LEU A 69 8.56 15.99 9.04
C LEU A 69 9.21 15.17 7.92
N LYS A 70 10.26 15.70 7.28
CA LYS A 70 11.02 15.01 6.24
C LYS A 70 11.62 13.70 6.75
N ALA A 71 12.31 13.72 7.90
CA ALA A 71 12.86 12.50 8.49
C ALA A 71 11.79 11.43 8.79
N ARG A 72 10.60 11.84 9.26
CA ARG A 72 9.47 10.91 9.46
C ARG A 72 8.92 10.39 8.14
N HIS A 73 8.82 11.25 7.13
CA HIS A 73 8.41 10.86 5.78
C HIS A 73 9.35 9.78 5.24
N ASP A 74 10.67 10.02 5.31
CA ASP A 74 11.68 9.13 4.75
C ASP A 74 11.68 7.77 5.43
N TYR A 75 11.52 7.74 6.76
CA TYR A 75 11.32 6.51 7.51
C TYR A 75 10.10 5.71 7.02
N PHE A 76 8.93 6.36 6.90
CA PHE A 76 7.73 5.68 6.44
C PHE A 76 7.79 5.26 4.96
N ALA A 77 8.41 6.08 4.11
CA ALA A 77 8.65 5.75 2.71
C ALA A 77 9.53 4.51 2.59
N ALA A 78 10.63 4.42 3.36
CA ALA A 78 11.53 3.26 3.35
C ALA A 78 10.83 1.96 3.81
N VAL A 79 10.02 2.03 4.87
CA VAL A 79 9.21 0.87 5.33
C VAL A 79 8.23 0.44 4.24
N SER A 80 7.58 1.40 3.58
CA SER A 80 6.63 1.11 2.51
C SER A 80 7.31 0.48 1.29
N TRP A 81 8.44 1.04 0.85
CA TRP A 81 9.25 0.48 -0.24
C TRP A 81 9.71 -0.95 0.04
N THR A 82 10.12 -1.23 1.28
CA THR A 82 10.56 -2.57 1.69
C THR A 82 9.44 -3.59 1.54
N GLY A 83 8.24 -3.30 2.07
CA GLY A 83 7.11 -4.22 1.95
C GLY A 83 6.59 -4.35 0.51
N LEU A 84 6.59 -3.26 -0.26
CA LEU A 84 6.24 -3.30 -1.68
C LEU A 84 7.22 -4.17 -2.47
N ALA A 85 8.53 -4.05 -2.24
CA ALA A 85 9.55 -4.86 -2.90
C ALA A 85 9.37 -6.36 -2.59
N GLN A 86 9.08 -6.71 -1.33
CA GLN A 86 8.79 -8.10 -0.94
C GLN A 86 7.55 -8.64 -1.68
N ARG A 87 6.48 -7.84 -1.76
CA ARG A 87 5.23 -8.19 -2.47
C ARG A 87 5.47 -8.36 -3.97
N MET A 88 6.23 -7.45 -4.58
CA MET A 88 6.58 -7.52 -6.00
C MET A 88 7.38 -8.79 -6.32
N GLY A 89 8.34 -9.16 -5.48
CA GLY A 89 9.09 -10.41 -5.65
C GLY A 89 8.21 -11.67 -5.61
N LEU A 90 7.18 -11.69 -4.76
CA LEU A 90 6.19 -12.78 -4.71
C LEU A 90 5.35 -12.85 -6.01
N ILE A 91 4.92 -11.69 -6.51
CA ILE A 91 4.14 -11.60 -7.75
C ILE A 91 4.99 -12.07 -8.94
N GLN A 92 6.24 -11.61 -9.04
CA GLN A 92 7.14 -12.00 -10.12
C GLN A 92 7.33 -13.52 -10.18
N ARG A 93 7.66 -14.16 -9.05
CA ARG A 93 7.80 -15.62 -8.99
C ARG A 93 6.53 -16.37 -9.40
N ARG A 94 5.37 -15.86 -8.99
CA ARG A 94 4.08 -16.44 -9.38
C ARG A 94 3.84 -16.33 -10.89
N LEU A 95 4.16 -15.19 -11.48
CA LEU A 95 4.05 -14.97 -12.93
C LEU A 95 5.01 -15.85 -13.72
N GLU A 96 6.24 -16.05 -13.22
CA GLU A 96 7.22 -16.98 -13.81
C GLU A 96 6.73 -18.43 -13.79
N GLY A 97 6.12 -18.87 -12.68
CA GLY A 97 5.48 -20.19 -12.58
C GLY A 97 4.36 -20.37 -13.60
N ILE A 98 3.41 -19.43 -13.64
CA ILE A 98 2.30 -19.45 -14.62
C ILE A 98 2.84 -19.47 -16.05
N ARG A 99 3.86 -18.65 -16.34
CA ARG A 99 4.51 -18.63 -17.67
C ARG A 99 5.10 -20.00 -18.00
N SER A 100 5.74 -20.66 -17.06
CA SER A 100 6.36 -21.97 -17.26
C SER A 100 5.32 -23.06 -17.52
N ASP A 101 4.21 -23.05 -16.78
CA ASP A 101 3.07 -23.97 -16.95
C ASP A 101 2.38 -23.82 -18.32
N LEU A 102 2.42 -22.62 -18.90
CA LEU A 102 1.88 -22.35 -20.24
C LEU A 102 2.81 -22.82 -21.37
N HIS A 103 4.13 -22.86 -21.16
CA HIS A 103 5.11 -23.31 -22.17
C HIS A 103 5.47 -24.80 -22.05
N GLY A 104 5.11 -25.47 -20.95
CA GLY A 104 5.35 -26.91 -20.72
C GLY A 104 4.24 -27.85 -21.24
N LYS A 105 3.22 -27.33 -21.91
CA LYS A 105 2.21 -28.14 -22.62
C LYS A 105 2.60 -28.27 -24.10
N GLY A 106 3.61 -29.09 -24.35
CA GLY A 106 3.95 -29.65 -25.67
C GLY A 106 3.73 -31.15 -25.64
#